data_AF-A0A925TY46-F1
#
_entry.id   AF-A0A925TY46-F1
#
_cell.length_a   1.000
_cell.length_b   1.000
_cell.length_c   1.000
_cell.angle_alpha   90.00
_cell.angle_beta   90.00
_cell.angle_gamma   90.00
#
_symmetry.space_group_name_H-M   'P 1'
#
loop_
_entity.id
_entity.type
_entity.pdbx_description
1 polymer ?
#
loop_
_entity_poly.entity_id
_entity_poly.type
_entity_poly.pdbx_seq_one_letter_code
_entity_poly.pdbx_strand_id
1 'polypeptide(L)'
;HTKMHGCVKAEFIVEPDLPANLKVGVFSEAKTYHAWVRFSNASTVPKPDKKKDVRGAAIKLMNVPGEKILNDEALQKTQDFLLMSSETFFSKNVKEFSKLLSAATSKNKLKLLLYFLNPMHLPLLKRFGKTNIPCSNPLNIPYWSTQPYQFGNTSTAVKYLLKPSADNKIVIEDLTDKNYLRYNLAQTLNNNTAAFDFYIQFQTNADTMPIEDPTIPWDSQYVKVATLKIPAQQFDAKEQMDFGDNLSFNPWHTLPAHRPLGSFNRVRKRIYEALSNFRHVANNLPVFEPQDSDDFLANTKSYIPKTIESPVPSEKILTETSEVIVHCAKEDAFKFISSNNELPLWLKKSGPIAQAKTVEIIKGPYNFVGAQRKVIFDNGDNITEELMSFNMYANYSYRIAQFSDFLKHLTNAAYSQFWFDTVKDKTRIRWVYSFTYKNFLGRIVLSLFLLFVYKKWMKNSLKNAKGVLEDGAS
;
A
#
# COMPACT_ATOMS: atom_id res chain seq x y z
N HIS A 1 7.30 -11.80 -3.57
CA HIS A 1 6.14 -11.13 -2.93
C HIS A 1 6.27 -11.00 -1.41
N THR A 2 7.50 -10.83 -0.90
CA THR A 2 7.80 -10.85 0.54
C THR A 2 7.34 -9.60 1.28
N LYS A 3 7.42 -8.42 0.64
CA LYS A 3 6.94 -7.17 1.26
C LYS A 3 5.47 -6.92 0.89
N MET A 4 4.58 -7.07 1.88
CA MET A 4 3.16 -6.71 1.78
C MET A 4 2.92 -5.23 2.11
N HIS A 5 2.07 -4.60 1.31
CA HIS A 5 1.59 -3.22 1.53
C HIS A 5 0.29 -3.19 2.31
N GLY A 6 -0.62 -4.12 2.04
CA GLY A 6 -1.86 -4.30 2.78
C GLY A 6 -2.64 -5.52 2.29
N CYS A 7 -3.51 -6.02 3.15
CA CYS A 7 -4.55 -7.00 2.81
C CYS A 7 -5.90 -6.37 3.16
N VAL A 8 -6.70 -6.06 2.14
CA VAL A 8 -7.90 -5.22 2.27
C VAL A 8 -9.15 -6.02 1.94
N LYS A 9 -10.26 -5.67 2.58
CA LYS A 9 -11.59 -6.21 2.30
C LYS A 9 -12.14 -5.58 1.02
N ALA A 10 -12.86 -6.34 0.22
CA ALA A 10 -13.42 -5.90 -1.04
C ALA A 10 -14.70 -6.67 -1.41
N GLU A 11 -15.41 -6.13 -2.39
CA GLU A 11 -16.50 -6.76 -3.12
C GLU A 11 -16.03 -7.03 -4.55
N PHE A 12 -16.23 -8.24 -5.06
CA PHE A 12 -16.05 -8.59 -6.46
C PHE A 12 -17.42 -8.80 -7.09
N ILE A 13 -17.84 -7.84 -7.89
CA ILE A 13 -19.20 -7.72 -8.41
C ILE A 13 -19.16 -8.19 -9.86
N VAL A 14 -19.73 -9.35 -10.15
CA VAL A 14 -19.90 -9.83 -11.54
C VAL A 14 -20.91 -8.92 -12.24
N GLU A 15 -20.60 -8.48 -13.46
CA GLU A 15 -21.50 -7.60 -14.20
C GLU A 15 -22.85 -8.31 -14.46
N PRO A 16 -24.00 -7.63 -14.26
CA PRO A 16 -25.30 -8.29 -14.30
C PRO A 16 -25.68 -8.79 -15.70
N ASP A 17 -25.30 -8.05 -16.73
CA ASP A 17 -25.76 -8.23 -18.11
C ASP A 17 -24.68 -8.87 -19.01
N LEU A 18 -23.92 -9.82 -18.47
CA LEU A 18 -22.93 -10.54 -19.27
C LEU A 18 -23.59 -11.35 -20.39
N PRO A 19 -23.08 -11.28 -21.64
CA PRO A 19 -23.44 -12.20 -22.70
C PRO A 19 -23.29 -13.66 -22.29
N ALA A 20 -24.14 -14.55 -22.80
CA ALA A 20 -24.20 -15.96 -22.38
C ALA A 20 -22.85 -16.69 -22.50
N ASN A 21 -22.03 -16.34 -23.50
CA ASN A 21 -20.69 -16.91 -23.69
C ASN A 21 -19.65 -16.44 -22.65
N LEU A 22 -19.96 -15.43 -21.84
CA LEU A 22 -19.11 -14.94 -20.75
C LEU A 22 -19.56 -15.44 -19.37
N LYS A 23 -20.75 -16.05 -19.28
CA LYS A 23 -21.30 -16.61 -18.03
C LYS A 23 -20.65 -17.95 -17.69
N VAL A 24 -19.39 -17.92 -17.27
CA VAL A 24 -18.55 -19.10 -17.06
C VAL A 24 -17.86 -19.08 -15.69
N GLY A 25 -17.94 -20.18 -14.95
CA GLY A 25 -17.27 -20.34 -13.66
C GLY A 25 -17.71 -19.29 -12.65
N VAL A 26 -16.79 -18.49 -12.12
CA VAL A 26 -17.10 -17.38 -11.20
C VAL A 26 -18.03 -16.33 -11.82
N PHE A 27 -18.06 -16.22 -13.15
CA PHE A 27 -18.88 -15.24 -13.86
C PHE A 27 -20.26 -15.78 -14.27
N SER A 28 -20.63 -16.99 -13.85
CA SER A 28 -21.86 -17.66 -14.31
C SER A 28 -23.15 -16.93 -13.93
N GLU A 29 -23.12 -16.20 -12.82
CA GLU A 29 -24.28 -15.49 -12.27
C GLU A 29 -23.91 -14.05 -11.91
N ALA A 30 -24.89 -13.16 -12.00
CA ALA A 30 -24.80 -11.80 -11.46
C ALA A 30 -24.72 -11.87 -9.94
N LYS A 31 -23.50 -11.98 -9.42
CA LYS A 31 -23.22 -12.20 -8.00
C LYS A 31 -22.12 -11.28 -7.50
N THR A 32 -22.29 -10.80 -6.28
CA THR A 32 -21.23 -10.15 -5.52
C THR A 32 -20.57 -11.16 -4.60
N TYR A 33 -19.26 -11.31 -4.70
CA TYR A 33 -18.45 -12.10 -3.79
C TYR A 33 -17.69 -11.16 -2.84
N HIS A 34 -17.69 -11.46 -1.55
CA HIS A 34 -16.72 -10.85 -0.66
C HIS A 34 -15.30 -11.36 -0.98
N ALA A 35 -14.32 -10.48 -0.83
CA ALA A 35 -12.95 -10.78 -1.21
C ALA A 35 -11.91 -10.15 -0.28
N TRP A 36 -10.79 -10.84 -0.16
CA TRP A 36 -9.54 -10.29 0.38
C TRP A 36 -8.59 -9.95 -0.76
N VAL A 37 -7.97 -8.77 -0.72
CA VAL A 37 -7.04 -8.29 -1.75
C VAL A 37 -5.69 -7.93 -1.13
N ARG A 38 -4.65 -8.66 -1.51
CA ARG A 38 -3.28 -8.47 -1.02
C ARG A 38 -2.41 -7.74 -2.03
N PHE A 39 -1.89 -6.57 -1.66
CA PHE A 39 -0.94 -5.79 -2.45
C PHE A 39 0.51 -6.00 -1.97
N SER A 40 1.47 -6.15 -2.89
CA SER A 40 2.87 -6.45 -2.52
C SER A 40 3.91 -6.04 -3.57
N ASN A 41 5.18 -6.02 -3.19
CA ASN A 41 6.33 -5.94 -4.13
C ASN A 41 6.77 -7.35 -4.56
N ALA A 42 7.32 -7.52 -5.77
CA ALA A 42 7.69 -8.84 -6.29
C ALA A 42 9.02 -9.38 -5.75
N SER A 43 9.99 -8.51 -5.42
CA SER A 43 11.32 -8.86 -4.90
C SER A 43 11.29 -9.96 -3.81
N THR A 44 12.28 -10.85 -3.85
CA THR A 44 12.46 -11.96 -2.89
C THR A 44 12.88 -11.48 -1.50
N VAL A 45 13.46 -10.28 -1.42
CA VAL A 45 13.79 -9.59 -0.17
C VAL A 45 13.00 -8.29 -0.05
N PRO A 46 12.57 -7.88 1.15
CA PRO A 46 11.96 -6.57 1.36
C PRO A 46 12.91 -5.44 0.93
N LYS A 47 12.43 -4.55 0.08
CA LYS A 47 13.15 -3.36 -0.39
C LYS A 47 12.38 -2.09 -0.05
N PRO A 48 13.06 -0.94 0.08
CA PRO A 48 12.40 0.36 0.14
C PRO A 48 11.53 0.58 -1.09
N ASP A 49 10.36 1.19 -0.94
CA ASP A 49 9.38 1.36 -2.01
C ASP A 49 9.86 2.30 -3.12
N LYS A 50 10.85 3.15 -2.84
CA LYS A 50 11.53 3.97 -3.87
C LYS A 50 12.21 3.12 -4.95
N LYS A 51 12.46 1.84 -4.69
CA LYS A 51 12.97 0.92 -5.71
C LYS A 51 11.82 0.49 -6.63
N LYS A 52 12.02 0.75 -7.93
CA LYS A 52 11.16 0.24 -9.00
C LYS A 52 11.17 -1.29 -8.96
N ASP A 53 10.00 -1.89 -9.08
CA ASP A 53 9.80 -3.35 -9.03
C ASP A 53 8.38 -3.64 -9.57
N VAL A 54 8.07 -4.90 -9.86
CA VAL A 54 6.69 -5.32 -10.14
C VAL A 54 5.88 -5.26 -8.84
N ARG A 55 4.59 -4.96 -8.95
CA ARG A 55 3.63 -4.99 -7.85
C ARG A 55 2.69 -6.17 -8.05
N GLY A 56 2.35 -6.90 -6.99
CA GLY A 56 1.33 -7.95 -7.02
C GLY A 56 0.01 -7.44 -6.47
N ALA A 57 -1.09 -7.92 -7.05
CA ALA A 57 -2.44 -7.87 -6.50
C ALA A 57 -3.01 -9.29 -6.52
N ALA A 58 -3.15 -9.90 -5.34
CA ALA A 58 -3.76 -11.22 -5.21
C ALA A 58 -5.16 -11.06 -4.60
N ILE A 59 -6.18 -11.57 -5.30
CA ILE A 59 -7.57 -11.51 -4.90
C ILE A 59 -7.99 -12.92 -4.49
N LYS A 60 -8.55 -13.07 -3.29
CA LYS A 60 -9.18 -14.31 -2.83
C LYS A 60 -10.67 -14.03 -2.64
N LEU A 61 -11.48 -14.57 -3.54
CA LEU A 61 -12.94 -14.56 -3.44
C LEU A 61 -13.38 -15.58 -2.41
N MET A 62 -14.41 -15.27 -1.64
CA MET A 62 -15.05 -16.18 -0.68
C MET A 62 -16.42 -16.59 -1.20
N ASN A 63 -16.98 -17.69 -0.69
CA ASN A 63 -18.28 -18.22 -1.11
C ASN A 63 -18.41 -18.53 -2.62
N VAL A 64 -17.33 -19.05 -3.22
CA VAL A 64 -17.30 -19.61 -4.57
C VAL A 64 -17.59 -21.12 -4.50
N PRO A 65 -18.82 -21.57 -4.84
CA PRO A 65 -19.18 -22.99 -4.77
C PRO A 65 -18.49 -23.81 -5.86
N GLY A 66 -18.48 -25.14 -5.69
CA GLY A 66 -17.92 -26.10 -6.64
C GLY A 66 -16.51 -26.58 -6.27
N GLU A 67 -16.14 -27.78 -6.72
CA GLU A 67 -14.84 -28.38 -6.38
C GLU A 67 -13.68 -27.61 -7.03
N LYS A 68 -12.64 -27.32 -6.25
CA LYS A 68 -11.40 -26.69 -6.73
C LYS A 68 -10.45 -27.72 -7.31
N ILE A 69 -9.65 -27.32 -8.30
CA ILE A 69 -8.67 -28.21 -8.95
C ILE A 69 -7.39 -28.45 -8.12
N LEU A 70 -7.30 -27.84 -6.94
CA LEU A 70 -6.22 -28.02 -6.00
C LEU A 70 -6.62 -29.11 -5.00
N ASN A 71 -6.10 -30.33 -5.19
CA ASN A 71 -6.59 -31.55 -4.53
C ASN A 71 -6.79 -31.42 -3.01
N ASP A 72 -5.80 -30.89 -2.28
CA ASP A 72 -5.85 -30.80 -0.81
C ASP A 72 -6.83 -29.71 -0.31
N GLU A 73 -7.35 -28.89 -1.22
CA GLU A 73 -8.25 -27.78 -0.97
C GLU A 73 -9.53 -27.87 -1.84
N ALA A 74 -9.84 -29.06 -2.38
CA ALA A 74 -10.91 -29.26 -3.35
C ALA A 74 -12.28 -28.80 -2.84
N LEU A 75 -12.55 -28.98 -1.53
CA LEU A 75 -13.83 -28.63 -0.90
C LEU A 75 -13.88 -27.20 -0.34
N GLN A 76 -12.79 -26.43 -0.48
CA GLN A 76 -12.77 -25.04 -0.02
C GLN A 76 -13.68 -24.18 -0.90
N LYS A 77 -14.29 -23.16 -0.25
CA LYS A 77 -15.26 -22.25 -0.88
C LYS A 77 -14.63 -20.94 -1.33
N THR A 78 -13.32 -20.91 -1.53
CA THR A 78 -12.56 -19.71 -1.91
C THR A 78 -12.00 -19.83 -3.33
N GLN A 79 -11.69 -18.74 -4.02
CA GLN A 79 -11.02 -18.78 -5.33
C GLN A 79 -10.00 -17.67 -5.46
N ASP A 80 -8.82 -17.99 -5.98
CA ASP A 80 -7.72 -17.04 -6.08
C ASP A 80 -7.48 -16.55 -7.52
N PHE A 81 -7.36 -15.23 -7.67
CA PHE A 81 -6.80 -14.57 -8.85
C PHE A 81 -5.50 -13.87 -8.47
N LEU A 82 -4.38 -14.30 -9.07
CA LEU A 82 -3.06 -13.73 -8.80
C LEU A 82 -2.58 -12.90 -9.99
N LEU A 83 -2.49 -11.61 -9.78
CA LEU A 83 -2.15 -10.63 -10.80
C LEU A 83 -0.86 -9.87 -10.42
N MET A 84 -0.21 -9.30 -11.41
CA MET A 84 0.98 -8.46 -11.24
C MET A 84 0.98 -7.28 -12.21
N SER A 85 1.66 -6.21 -11.86
CA SER A 85 1.67 -4.95 -12.63
C SER A 85 2.49 -5.01 -13.93
N SER A 86 2.67 -6.20 -14.50
CA SER A 86 3.37 -6.44 -15.75
C SER A 86 2.51 -7.34 -16.64
N GLU A 87 2.18 -6.85 -17.83
CA GLU A 87 1.40 -7.60 -18.82
C GLU A 87 2.10 -8.88 -19.27
N THR A 88 3.43 -8.83 -19.40
CA THR A 88 4.27 -9.93 -19.86
C THR A 88 5.28 -10.34 -18.80
N PHE A 89 5.74 -11.59 -18.88
CA PHE A 89 6.85 -12.06 -18.05
C PHE A 89 8.19 -11.84 -18.76
N PHE A 90 9.27 -11.73 -18.01
CA PHE A 90 10.58 -11.46 -18.59
C PHE A 90 11.29 -12.72 -19.12
N SER A 91 10.93 -13.89 -18.62
CA SER A 91 11.47 -15.17 -19.10
C SER A 91 10.47 -15.89 -20.02
N LYS A 92 10.97 -16.42 -21.13
CA LYS A 92 10.22 -17.14 -22.16
C LYS A 92 9.76 -18.52 -21.70
N ASN A 93 10.52 -19.18 -20.83
CA ASN A 93 10.16 -20.49 -20.30
C ASN A 93 10.80 -20.74 -18.93
N VAL A 94 10.36 -21.82 -18.28
CA VAL A 94 10.82 -22.23 -16.94
C VAL A 94 12.34 -22.48 -16.90
N LYS A 95 12.94 -23.02 -17.97
CA LYS A 95 14.39 -23.30 -18.05
C LYS A 95 15.21 -22.02 -18.04
N GLU A 96 14.80 -21.02 -18.82
CA GLU A 96 15.44 -19.70 -18.84
C GLU A 96 15.32 -19.02 -17.47
N PHE A 97 14.12 -19.05 -16.87
CA PHE A 97 13.87 -18.48 -15.54
C PHE A 97 14.69 -19.16 -14.45
N SER A 98 14.74 -20.50 -14.41
CA SER A 98 15.50 -21.27 -13.43
C SER A 98 17.00 -20.98 -13.49
N LYS A 99 17.57 -20.86 -14.70
CA LYS A 99 18.97 -20.47 -14.89
C LYS A 99 19.26 -19.06 -14.36
N LEU A 100 18.41 -18.09 -14.70
CA LEU A 100 18.55 -16.72 -14.17
C LEU A 100 18.44 -16.73 -12.64
N LEU A 101 17.43 -17.40 -12.08
CA LEU A 101 17.22 -17.45 -10.65
C LEU A 101 18.43 -18.07 -9.93
N SER A 102 18.97 -19.17 -10.44
CA SER A 102 20.20 -19.81 -9.93
C SER A 102 21.43 -18.90 -10.00
N ALA A 103 21.52 -18.01 -10.98
CA ALA A 103 22.57 -17.01 -11.06
C ALA A 103 22.34 -15.85 -10.08
N ALA A 104 21.09 -15.38 -9.95
CA ALA A 104 20.71 -14.23 -9.14
C ALA A 104 20.70 -14.52 -7.63
N THR A 105 20.44 -15.76 -7.21
CA THR A 105 20.46 -16.18 -5.80
C THR A 105 21.79 -16.79 -5.37
N SER A 106 22.77 -16.88 -6.27
CA SER A 106 24.11 -17.37 -5.98
C SER A 106 24.83 -16.46 -4.99
N LYS A 107 25.53 -17.06 -4.00
CA LYS A 107 26.46 -16.32 -3.13
C LYS A 107 27.59 -15.67 -3.93
N ASN A 108 28.02 -16.30 -5.02
CA ASN A 108 29.02 -15.75 -5.92
C ASN A 108 28.36 -14.78 -6.93
N LYS A 109 28.55 -13.47 -6.69
CA LYS A 109 28.04 -12.39 -7.56
C LYS A 109 28.62 -12.41 -8.98
N LEU A 110 29.79 -13.01 -9.18
CA LEU A 110 30.39 -13.17 -10.52
C LEU A 110 29.52 -14.01 -11.44
N LYS A 111 28.76 -14.98 -10.89
CA LYS A 111 27.84 -15.83 -11.67
C LYS A 111 26.75 -15.01 -12.35
N LEU A 112 26.20 -14.00 -11.67
CA LEU A 112 25.21 -13.09 -12.24
C LEU A 112 25.82 -12.18 -13.31
N LEU A 113 27.04 -11.68 -13.05
CA LEU A 113 27.77 -10.86 -14.04
C LEU A 113 28.05 -11.66 -15.32
N LEU A 114 28.62 -12.85 -15.20
CA LEU A 114 28.91 -13.75 -16.33
C LEU A 114 27.63 -14.15 -17.09
N TYR A 115 26.52 -14.37 -16.38
CA TYR A 115 25.24 -14.62 -17.01
C TYR A 115 24.83 -13.47 -17.95
N PHE A 116 24.98 -12.22 -17.52
CA PHE A 116 24.63 -11.06 -18.35
C PHE A 116 25.70 -10.63 -19.35
N LEU A 117 26.94 -11.13 -19.24
CA LEU A 117 27.98 -10.94 -20.27
C LEU A 117 27.74 -11.82 -21.51
N ASN A 118 26.96 -12.90 -21.40
CA ASN A 118 26.61 -13.72 -22.56
C ASN A 118 25.57 -13.00 -23.46
N PRO A 119 25.90 -12.68 -24.73
CA PRO A 119 25.00 -11.97 -25.64
C PRO A 119 23.66 -12.68 -25.87
N MET A 120 23.60 -14.01 -25.72
CA MET A 120 22.35 -14.78 -25.84
C MET A 120 21.29 -14.38 -24.80
N HIS A 121 21.70 -13.75 -23.68
CA HIS A 121 20.81 -13.29 -22.63
C HIS A 121 20.36 -11.82 -22.79
N LEU A 122 20.80 -11.11 -23.85
CA LEU A 122 20.41 -9.73 -24.11
C LEU A 122 18.88 -9.53 -24.28
N PRO A 123 18.13 -10.40 -25.00
CA PRO A 123 16.67 -10.26 -25.08
C PRO A 123 16.00 -10.38 -23.70
N LEU A 124 16.47 -11.31 -22.86
CA LEU A 124 16.00 -11.44 -21.49
C LEU A 124 16.34 -10.20 -20.67
N LEU A 125 17.56 -9.66 -20.77
CA LEU A 125 17.96 -8.47 -20.02
C LEU A 125 17.07 -7.27 -20.40
N LYS A 126 16.76 -7.09 -21.69
CA LYS A 126 15.85 -6.06 -22.18
C LYS A 126 14.44 -6.23 -21.59
N ARG A 127 13.90 -7.46 -21.57
CA ARG A 127 12.60 -7.76 -20.96
C ARG A 127 12.62 -7.58 -19.44
N PHE A 128 13.69 -7.99 -18.76
CA PHE A 128 13.88 -7.82 -17.33
C PHE A 128 13.92 -6.34 -16.95
N GLY A 129 14.54 -5.49 -17.78
CA GLY A 129 14.52 -4.04 -17.61
C GLY A 129 13.11 -3.44 -17.51
N LYS A 130 12.13 -4.00 -18.24
CA LYS A 130 10.72 -3.57 -18.21
C LYS A 130 10.00 -3.87 -16.89
N THR A 131 10.58 -4.70 -16.02
CA THR A 131 10.03 -5.00 -14.68
C THR A 131 10.32 -3.89 -13.65
N ASN A 132 11.15 -2.91 -14.01
CA ASN A 132 11.42 -1.73 -13.18
C ASN A 132 10.27 -0.72 -13.28
N ILE A 133 9.13 -1.06 -12.68
CA ILE A 133 7.93 -0.22 -12.71
C ILE A 133 7.93 0.70 -11.48
N PRO A 134 7.84 2.03 -11.65
CA PRO A 134 7.57 2.94 -10.55
C PRO A 134 6.10 2.80 -10.11
N CYS A 135 5.83 3.01 -8.84
CA CYS A 135 4.47 2.99 -8.32
C CYS A 135 4.42 3.99 -7.16
N SER A 136 3.47 4.91 -7.18
CA SER A 136 3.22 5.84 -6.09
C SER A 136 2.11 5.34 -5.16
N ASN A 137 1.12 4.63 -5.70
CA ASN A 137 0.03 4.01 -4.95
C ASN A 137 -0.42 2.71 -5.66
N PRO A 138 -0.58 1.57 -4.96
CA PRO A 138 -1.07 0.32 -5.56
C PRO A 138 -2.47 0.44 -6.18
N LEU A 139 -3.30 1.38 -5.72
CA LEU A 139 -4.66 1.58 -6.24
C LEU A 139 -4.73 2.28 -7.60
N ASN A 140 -3.59 2.74 -8.13
CA ASN A 140 -3.51 3.57 -9.33
C ASN A 140 -2.66 2.96 -10.45
N ILE A 141 -2.50 1.64 -10.46
CA ILE A 141 -1.79 0.92 -11.53
C ILE A 141 -2.58 -0.32 -11.97
N PRO A 142 -2.48 -0.73 -13.25
CA PRO A 142 -3.08 -1.96 -13.74
C PRO A 142 -2.31 -3.21 -13.29
N TYR A 143 -3.02 -4.35 -13.23
CA TYR A 143 -2.46 -5.67 -12.91
C TYR A 143 -2.99 -6.73 -13.89
N TRP A 144 -2.09 -7.56 -14.42
CA TRP A 144 -2.43 -8.65 -15.34
C TRP A 144 -2.16 -10.00 -14.70
N SER A 145 -2.88 -11.02 -15.15
CA SER A 145 -2.55 -12.41 -14.80
C SER A 145 -1.20 -12.85 -15.37
N THR A 146 -0.74 -12.17 -16.43
CA THR A 146 0.47 -12.43 -17.23
C THR A 146 0.44 -13.78 -17.96
N GLN A 147 0.05 -14.83 -17.26
CA GLN A 147 -0.15 -16.19 -17.75
C GLN A 147 -1.61 -16.42 -18.18
N PRO A 148 -1.83 -17.32 -19.14
CA PRO A 148 -3.17 -17.70 -19.60
C PRO A 148 -3.86 -18.71 -18.67
N TYR A 149 -5.18 -18.73 -18.74
CA TYR A 149 -6.08 -19.60 -17.99
C TYR A 149 -7.14 -20.16 -18.94
N GLN A 150 -7.65 -21.35 -18.64
CA GLN A 150 -8.82 -21.91 -19.31
C GLN A 150 -10.04 -21.02 -19.03
N PHE A 151 -10.99 -21.02 -19.94
CA PHE A 151 -12.28 -20.36 -19.76
C PHE A 151 -13.41 -21.30 -20.17
N GLY A 152 -13.94 -22.04 -19.20
CA GLY A 152 -15.01 -23.01 -19.41
C GLY A 152 -14.46 -24.31 -19.99
N ASN A 153 -14.46 -24.43 -21.32
CA ASN A 153 -13.97 -25.62 -22.03
C ASN A 153 -12.45 -25.60 -22.22
N THR A 154 -11.87 -26.75 -22.60
CA THR A 154 -10.43 -26.95 -22.76
C THR A 154 -9.81 -26.26 -23.98
N SER A 155 -10.62 -25.80 -24.94
CA SER A 155 -10.16 -25.12 -26.15
C SER A 155 -10.16 -23.60 -26.05
N THR A 156 -10.67 -23.03 -24.95
CA THR A 156 -10.76 -21.58 -24.76
C THR A 156 -9.78 -21.12 -23.69
N ALA A 157 -8.91 -20.18 -24.06
CA ALA A 157 -7.95 -19.56 -23.14
C ALA A 157 -8.17 -18.05 -23.02
N VAL A 158 -7.97 -17.53 -21.82
CA VAL A 158 -8.05 -16.10 -21.50
C VAL A 158 -6.85 -15.64 -20.67
N LYS A 159 -6.54 -14.35 -20.75
CA LYS A 159 -5.76 -13.61 -19.74
C LYS A 159 -6.69 -12.66 -18.97
N TYR A 160 -6.33 -12.34 -17.72
CA TYR A 160 -7.07 -11.39 -16.90
C TYR A 160 -6.33 -10.06 -16.78
N LEU A 161 -7.10 -8.96 -16.71
CA LEU A 161 -6.62 -7.61 -16.42
C LEU A 161 -7.50 -6.97 -15.35
N LEU A 162 -6.89 -6.49 -14.28
CA LEU A 162 -7.49 -5.62 -13.28
C LEU A 162 -7.00 -4.19 -13.54
N LYS A 163 -7.90 -3.33 -14.02
CA LYS A 163 -7.59 -1.94 -14.41
C LYS A 163 -8.20 -0.97 -13.40
N PRO A 164 -7.43 -0.03 -12.83
CA PRO A 164 -7.97 0.93 -11.87
C PRO A 164 -9.00 1.84 -12.54
N SER A 165 -10.07 2.17 -11.82
CA SER A 165 -11.03 3.19 -12.25
C SER A 165 -10.35 4.56 -12.32
N ALA A 166 -10.71 5.35 -13.34
CA ALA A 166 -10.26 6.73 -13.48
C ALA A 166 -10.82 7.63 -12.37
N ASP A 167 -11.91 7.23 -11.72
CA ASP A 167 -12.58 7.99 -10.65
C ASP A 167 -11.96 7.76 -9.26
N ASN A 168 -10.93 6.90 -9.17
CA ASN A 168 -10.24 6.66 -7.92
C ASN A 168 -9.59 7.95 -7.40
N LYS A 169 -10.00 8.40 -6.21
CA LYS A 169 -9.38 9.53 -5.51
C LYS A 169 -8.14 9.05 -4.76
N ILE A 170 -6.98 9.18 -5.41
CA ILE A 170 -5.71 8.66 -4.90
C ILE A 170 -5.00 9.71 -4.05
N VAL A 171 -4.66 9.34 -2.81
CA VAL A 171 -3.87 10.18 -1.90
C VAL A 171 -2.40 9.77 -1.99
N ILE A 172 -1.52 10.75 -2.23
CA ILE A 172 -0.06 10.61 -2.26
C ILE A 172 0.55 11.81 -1.54
N GLU A 173 0.87 11.64 -0.26
CA GLU A 173 1.41 12.73 0.56
C GLU A 173 2.93 12.66 0.76
N ASP A 174 3.52 11.45 0.78
CA ASP A 174 4.97 11.27 0.93
C ASP A 174 5.47 10.09 0.10
N LEU A 175 6.56 10.30 -0.66
CA LEU A 175 7.25 9.29 -1.47
C LEU A 175 8.69 9.05 -1.00
N THR A 176 9.09 9.67 0.10
CA THR A 176 10.45 9.60 0.65
C THR A 176 10.62 8.48 1.65
N ASP A 177 9.56 8.07 2.35
CA ASP A 177 9.62 6.95 3.30
C ASP A 177 9.92 5.60 2.58
N LYS A 178 10.58 4.69 3.29
CA LYS A 178 10.89 3.34 2.78
C LYS A 178 9.64 2.49 2.55
N ASN A 179 8.51 2.83 3.17
CA ASN A 179 7.25 2.07 3.15
C ASN A 179 6.07 2.88 2.59
N TYR A 180 6.32 3.93 1.78
CA TYR A 180 5.27 4.84 1.32
C TYR A 180 4.10 4.16 0.61
N LEU A 181 4.28 2.98 0.00
CA LEU A 181 3.17 2.31 -0.70
C LEU A 181 2.09 1.82 0.27
N ARG A 182 2.49 1.38 1.46
CA ARG A 182 1.54 1.05 2.53
C ARG A 182 0.80 2.30 3.00
N TYR A 183 1.51 3.41 3.20
CA TYR A 183 0.91 4.63 3.74
C TYR A 183 -0.05 5.28 2.75
N ASN A 184 0.34 5.37 1.48
CA ASN A 184 -0.54 5.91 0.44
C ASN A 184 -1.78 5.03 0.27
N LEU A 185 -1.65 3.70 0.38
CA LEU A 185 -2.78 2.77 0.38
C LEU A 185 -3.71 3.02 1.59
N ALA A 186 -3.16 3.11 2.81
CA ALA A 186 -3.93 3.37 4.04
C ALA A 186 -4.60 4.74 4.04
N GLN A 187 -3.91 5.78 3.61
CA GLN A 187 -4.44 7.14 3.46
C GLN A 187 -5.60 7.18 2.48
N THR A 188 -5.39 6.58 1.31
CA THR A 188 -6.42 6.55 0.27
C THR A 188 -7.67 5.85 0.79
N LEU A 189 -7.51 4.63 1.34
CA LEU A 189 -8.64 3.83 1.81
C LEU A 189 -9.26 4.31 3.12
N ASN A 190 -8.57 5.12 3.94
CA ASN A 190 -9.18 5.62 5.17
C ASN A 190 -10.43 6.45 4.90
N ASN A 191 -10.43 7.20 3.78
CA ASN A 191 -11.51 8.11 3.41
C ASN A 191 -12.05 7.87 2.00
N ASN A 192 -11.49 7.00 1.17
CA ASN A 192 -11.98 6.81 -0.20
C ASN A 192 -12.24 5.34 -0.49
N THR A 193 -13.28 5.09 -1.26
CA THR A 193 -13.44 3.81 -1.97
C THR A 193 -12.52 3.81 -3.18
N ALA A 194 -11.97 2.64 -3.52
CA ALA A 194 -11.27 2.43 -4.77
C ALA A 194 -11.97 1.35 -5.58
N ALA A 195 -11.99 1.47 -6.90
CA ALA A 195 -12.56 0.50 -7.80
C ALA A 195 -11.55 0.09 -8.88
N PHE A 196 -11.70 -1.15 -9.34
CA PHE A 196 -11.02 -1.67 -10.50
C PHE A 196 -12.02 -2.41 -11.38
N ASP A 197 -11.93 -2.23 -12.67
CA ASP A 197 -12.60 -3.07 -13.64
C ASP A 197 -11.78 -4.36 -13.85
N PHE A 198 -12.46 -5.51 -13.84
CA PHE A 198 -11.86 -6.81 -14.11
C PHE A 198 -12.26 -7.27 -15.52
N TYR A 199 -11.26 -7.37 -16.38
CA TYR A 199 -11.38 -7.74 -17.79
C TYR A 199 -10.83 -9.14 -18.06
N ILE A 200 -11.38 -9.78 -19.07
CA ILE A 200 -10.81 -10.94 -19.75
C ILE A 200 -10.32 -10.53 -21.15
N GLN A 201 -9.32 -11.25 -21.63
CA GLN A 201 -8.77 -11.12 -22.98
C GLN A 201 -8.65 -12.52 -23.59
N PHE A 202 -9.41 -12.81 -24.65
CA PHE A 202 -9.47 -14.13 -25.27
C PHE A 202 -8.26 -14.41 -26.18
N GLN A 203 -7.81 -15.65 -26.21
CA GLN A 203 -6.88 -16.11 -27.23
C GLN A 203 -7.62 -16.24 -28.57
N THR A 204 -7.29 -15.39 -29.56
CA THR A 204 -7.91 -15.45 -30.89
C THR A 204 -7.02 -16.13 -31.94
N ASN A 205 -5.71 -16.17 -31.73
CA ASN A 205 -4.74 -16.83 -32.60
C ASN A 205 -3.62 -17.47 -31.78
N ALA A 206 -3.49 -18.81 -31.81
CA ALA A 206 -2.54 -19.53 -30.98
C ALA A 206 -1.06 -19.29 -31.35
N ASP A 207 -0.77 -18.91 -32.60
CA ASP A 207 0.59 -18.65 -33.07
C ASP A 207 1.11 -17.30 -32.58
N THR A 208 0.27 -16.27 -32.60
CA THR A 208 0.63 -14.92 -32.13
C THR A 208 0.35 -14.70 -30.64
N MET A 209 -0.52 -15.52 -30.04
CA MET A 209 -0.86 -15.49 -28.61
C MET A 209 -0.50 -16.80 -27.91
N PRO A 210 0.78 -17.18 -27.85
CA PRO A 210 1.19 -18.49 -27.35
C PRO A 210 0.88 -18.67 -25.86
N ILE A 211 0.39 -19.86 -25.49
CA ILE A 211 0.15 -20.23 -24.09
C ILE A 211 1.45 -20.47 -23.32
N GLU A 212 2.47 -21.02 -24.00
CA GLU A 212 3.72 -21.45 -23.39
C GLU A 212 4.81 -20.35 -23.36
N ASP A 213 4.57 -19.21 -24.00
CA ASP A 213 5.51 -18.07 -24.02
C ASP A 213 4.85 -16.79 -23.47
N PRO A 214 5.01 -16.50 -22.16
CA PRO A 214 4.42 -15.33 -21.53
C PRO A 214 5.17 -14.02 -21.81
N THR A 215 6.20 -14.03 -22.66
CA THR A 215 6.91 -12.80 -23.07
C THR A 215 6.14 -12.04 -24.15
N ILE A 216 5.11 -12.65 -24.71
CA ILE A 216 4.29 -12.10 -25.80
C ILE A 216 2.99 -11.50 -25.24
N PRO A 217 2.76 -10.18 -25.42
CA PRO A 217 1.47 -9.57 -25.10
C PRO A 217 0.40 -10.08 -26.07
N TRP A 218 -0.84 -10.17 -25.63
CA TRP A 218 -1.96 -10.51 -26.52
C TRP A 218 -2.61 -9.20 -26.97
N ASP A 219 -3.03 -9.12 -28.23
CA ASP A 219 -3.59 -7.92 -28.86
C ASP A 219 -5.12 -7.97 -29.06
N SER A 220 -5.79 -9.02 -28.58
CA SER A 220 -7.25 -9.12 -28.61
C SER A 220 -7.93 -8.13 -27.65
N GLN A 221 -9.21 -7.91 -27.88
CA GLN A 221 -10.02 -6.97 -27.09
C GLN A 221 -10.13 -7.40 -25.61
N TYR A 222 -10.06 -6.40 -24.71
CA TYR A 222 -10.45 -6.55 -23.31
C TYR A 222 -11.97 -6.46 -23.17
N VAL A 223 -12.57 -7.46 -22.52
CA VAL A 223 -14.01 -7.51 -22.23
C VAL A 223 -14.22 -7.48 -20.72
N LYS A 224 -14.94 -6.47 -20.23
CA LYS A 224 -15.21 -6.31 -18.79
C LYS A 224 -16.18 -7.40 -18.33
N VAL A 225 -15.85 -8.09 -17.24
CA VAL A 225 -16.68 -9.17 -16.66
C VAL A 225 -17.06 -8.96 -15.21
N ALA A 226 -16.32 -8.10 -14.50
CA ALA A 226 -16.64 -7.76 -13.12
C ALA A 226 -16.04 -6.40 -12.73
N THR A 227 -16.43 -5.92 -11.56
CA THR A 227 -15.87 -4.77 -10.88
C THR A 227 -15.39 -5.19 -9.48
N LEU A 228 -14.12 -4.99 -9.17
CA LEU A 228 -13.58 -5.12 -7.81
C LEU A 228 -13.69 -3.76 -7.11
N LYS A 229 -14.53 -3.69 -6.08
CA LYS A 229 -14.75 -2.49 -5.27
C LYS A 229 -14.14 -2.68 -3.88
N ILE A 230 -13.24 -1.79 -3.51
CA ILE A 230 -12.55 -1.77 -2.22
C ILE A 230 -13.16 -0.61 -1.42
N PRO A 231 -14.04 -0.88 -0.43
CA PRO A 231 -14.64 0.18 0.38
C PRO A 231 -13.58 0.90 1.22
N ALA A 232 -13.94 2.11 1.66
CA ALA A 232 -13.13 2.84 2.62
C ALA A 232 -12.99 2.03 3.91
N GLN A 233 -11.77 1.87 4.42
CA GLN A 233 -11.48 1.03 5.58
C GLN A 233 -10.14 1.39 6.21
N GLN A 234 -9.95 0.96 7.45
CA GLN A 234 -8.65 0.92 8.12
C GLN A 234 -8.18 -0.54 8.13
N PHE A 235 -7.16 -0.86 7.34
CA PHE A 235 -6.64 -2.23 7.22
C PHE A 235 -5.30 -2.45 7.91
N ASP A 236 -4.65 -1.37 8.33
CA ASP A 236 -3.26 -1.36 8.79
C ASP A 236 -3.16 -1.50 10.33
N ALA A 237 -4.20 -2.08 10.94
CA ALA A 237 -4.17 -2.65 12.28
C ALA A 237 -3.35 -3.95 12.28
N LYS A 238 -2.76 -4.30 13.43
CA LYS A 238 -1.84 -5.44 13.53
C LYS A 238 -2.53 -6.75 13.13
N GLU A 239 -3.75 -6.96 13.61
CA GLU A 239 -4.53 -8.18 13.43
C GLU A 239 -4.78 -8.46 11.94
N GLN A 240 -5.21 -7.45 11.19
CA GLN A 240 -5.48 -7.59 9.76
C GLN A 240 -4.19 -7.69 8.93
N MET A 241 -3.10 -7.04 9.36
CA MET A 241 -1.79 -7.19 8.73
C MET A 241 -1.20 -8.58 8.95
N ASP A 242 -1.31 -9.14 10.15
CA ASP A 242 -0.88 -10.51 10.45
C ASP A 242 -1.73 -11.53 9.71
N PHE A 243 -3.05 -11.32 9.67
CA PHE A 243 -3.95 -12.12 8.85
C PHE A 243 -3.51 -12.13 7.38
N GLY A 244 -3.21 -10.96 6.80
CA GLY A 244 -2.78 -10.84 5.41
C GLY A 244 -1.40 -11.42 5.12
N ASP A 245 -0.48 -11.39 6.10
CA ASP A 245 0.83 -12.02 5.99
C ASP A 245 0.72 -13.55 6.11
N ASN A 246 -0.26 -14.03 6.87
CA ASN A 246 -0.53 -15.46 7.04
C ASN A 246 -1.40 -16.07 5.93
N LEU A 247 -2.15 -15.25 5.20
CA LEU A 247 -3.05 -15.70 4.13
C LEU A 247 -2.27 -16.29 2.94
N SER A 248 -2.65 -17.50 2.53
CA SER A 248 -2.07 -18.19 1.38
C SER A 248 -2.89 -17.99 0.11
N PHE A 249 -2.18 -17.96 -1.02
CA PHE A 249 -2.78 -17.83 -2.33
C PHE A 249 -2.16 -18.86 -3.28
N ASN A 250 -2.93 -19.47 -4.17
CA ASN A 250 -2.42 -20.35 -5.20
C ASN A 250 -3.25 -20.18 -6.49
N PRO A 251 -2.64 -19.93 -7.66
CA PRO A 251 -3.43 -19.79 -8.90
C PRO A 251 -4.21 -21.06 -9.28
N TRP A 252 -3.86 -22.22 -8.73
CA TRP A 252 -4.60 -23.48 -8.90
C TRP A 252 -5.75 -23.64 -7.88
N HIS A 253 -5.86 -22.76 -6.89
CA HIS A 253 -7.01 -22.70 -6.00
C HIS A 253 -8.19 -22.02 -6.73
N THR A 254 -8.79 -22.76 -7.67
CA THR A 254 -9.75 -22.23 -8.62
C THR A 254 -10.66 -23.31 -9.18
N LEU A 255 -11.80 -22.91 -9.75
CA LEU A 255 -12.71 -23.82 -10.43
C LEU A 255 -12.07 -24.42 -11.69
N PRO A 256 -12.49 -25.62 -12.14
CA PRO A 256 -12.01 -26.23 -13.38
C PRO A 256 -12.15 -25.33 -14.61
N ALA A 257 -13.22 -24.53 -14.65
CA ALA A 257 -13.48 -23.57 -15.71
C ALA A 257 -12.38 -22.49 -15.84
N HIS A 258 -11.60 -22.24 -14.79
CA HIS A 258 -10.52 -21.25 -14.74
C HIS A 258 -9.14 -21.90 -14.58
N ARG A 259 -8.97 -23.14 -15.03
CA ARG A 259 -7.71 -23.89 -14.89
C ARG A 259 -6.50 -23.09 -15.41
N PRO A 260 -5.43 -22.88 -14.62
CA PRO A 260 -4.22 -22.23 -15.10
C PRO A 260 -3.55 -23.00 -16.25
N LEU A 261 -3.14 -22.29 -17.31
CA LEU A 261 -2.51 -22.87 -18.51
C LEU A 261 -1.04 -22.45 -18.64
N GLY A 262 -0.24 -23.24 -19.36
CA GLY A 262 1.18 -22.98 -19.62
C GLY A 262 2.14 -23.51 -18.55
N SER A 263 3.40 -23.68 -18.93
CA SER A 263 4.47 -24.28 -18.10
C SER A 263 4.72 -23.54 -16.79
N PHE A 264 4.71 -22.19 -16.81
CA PHE A 264 4.87 -21.41 -15.59
C PHE A 264 3.74 -21.65 -14.60
N ASN A 265 2.49 -21.70 -15.04
CA ASN A 265 1.37 -22.01 -14.15
C ASN A 265 1.49 -23.43 -13.56
N ARG A 266 1.87 -24.44 -14.35
CA ARG A 266 2.12 -25.80 -13.82
C ARG A 266 3.19 -25.81 -12.71
N VAL A 267 4.25 -25.02 -12.86
CA VAL A 267 5.27 -24.85 -11.83
C VAL A 267 4.75 -24.07 -10.61
N ARG A 268 3.94 -23.03 -10.83
CA ARG A 268 3.34 -22.23 -9.75
C ARG A 268 2.50 -23.08 -8.80
N LYS A 269 1.80 -24.12 -9.28
CA LYS A 269 1.06 -25.06 -8.39
C LYS A 269 1.93 -25.52 -7.22
N ARG A 270 3.04 -26.18 -7.56
CA ARG A 270 3.96 -26.83 -6.61
C ARG A 270 4.74 -25.83 -5.77
N ILE A 271 5.18 -24.73 -6.38
CA ILE A 271 5.98 -23.72 -5.67
C ILE A 271 5.13 -23.02 -4.61
N TYR A 272 3.89 -22.66 -4.92
CA TYR A 272 3.03 -21.97 -3.95
C TYR A 272 2.59 -22.90 -2.81
N GLU A 273 2.26 -24.17 -3.11
CA GLU A 273 2.03 -25.21 -2.08
C GLU A 273 3.26 -25.35 -1.15
N ALA A 274 4.45 -25.55 -1.71
CA ALA A 274 5.67 -25.75 -0.93
C ALA A 274 6.04 -24.53 -0.07
N LEU A 275 5.92 -23.32 -0.62
CA LEU A 275 6.24 -22.09 0.12
C LEU A 275 5.20 -21.76 1.21
N SER A 276 3.91 -22.06 0.97
CA SER A 276 2.87 -21.97 1.97
C SER A 276 3.21 -22.89 3.15
N ASN A 277 3.40 -24.19 2.88
CA ASN A 277 3.70 -25.19 3.91
C ASN A 277 4.96 -24.83 4.70
N PHE A 278 6.03 -24.44 4.02
CA PHE A 278 7.26 -24.00 4.69
C PHE A 278 7.02 -22.79 5.61
N ARG A 279 6.31 -21.76 5.15
CA ARG A 279 6.02 -20.55 5.93
C ARG A 279 5.18 -20.87 7.17
N HIS A 280 4.14 -21.68 7.03
CA HIS A 280 3.27 -22.08 8.15
C HIS A 280 4.01 -22.91 9.20
N VAL A 281 4.82 -23.88 8.77
CA VAL A 281 5.67 -24.67 9.67
C VAL A 281 6.72 -23.79 10.36
N ALA A 282 7.44 -22.96 9.60
CA ALA A 282 8.51 -22.12 10.15
C ALA A 282 8.00 -21.04 11.12
N ASN A 283 6.80 -20.52 10.89
CA ASN A 283 6.18 -19.49 11.73
C ASN A 283 5.31 -20.07 12.85
N ASN A 284 5.14 -21.41 12.92
CA ASN A 284 4.21 -22.07 13.84
C ASN A 284 2.78 -21.52 13.75
N LEU A 285 2.29 -21.33 12.52
CA LEU A 285 0.96 -20.80 12.23
C LEU A 285 0.13 -21.83 11.46
N PRO A 286 -1.17 -22.00 11.77
CA PRO A 286 -2.02 -22.94 11.04
C PRO A 286 -2.24 -22.49 9.60
N VAL A 287 -2.38 -23.46 8.70
CA VAL A 287 -2.96 -23.23 7.37
C VAL A 287 -4.47 -23.04 7.55
N PHE A 288 -5.04 -22.01 6.92
CA PHE A 288 -6.47 -21.75 7.00
C PHE A 288 -6.97 -21.11 5.70
N GLU A 289 -8.24 -21.31 5.40
CA GLU A 289 -8.97 -20.56 4.38
C GLU A 289 -10.01 -19.65 5.06
N PRO A 290 -10.10 -18.36 4.66
CA PRO A 290 -11.04 -17.44 5.27
C PRO A 290 -12.48 -17.84 4.97
N GLN A 291 -13.34 -17.63 5.95
CA GLN A 291 -14.78 -17.83 5.81
C GLN A 291 -15.45 -16.48 5.56
N ASP A 292 -16.50 -16.53 4.76
CA ASP A 292 -17.36 -15.37 4.54
C ASP A 292 -18.37 -15.21 5.67
N SER A 293 -18.89 -14.00 5.83
CA SER A 293 -19.94 -13.68 6.79
C SER A 293 -20.74 -12.44 6.36
N ASP A 294 -21.99 -12.34 6.83
CA ASP A 294 -22.85 -11.19 6.52
C ASP A 294 -22.29 -9.87 7.07
N ASP A 295 -21.51 -9.94 8.15
CA ASP A 295 -20.83 -8.81 8.78
C ASP A 295 -19.42 -8.56 8.23
N PHE A 296 -19.00 -9.25 7.16
CA PHE A 296 -17.64 -9.15 6.62
C PHE A 296 -17.21 -7.70 6.37
N LEU A 297 -18.11 -6.86 5.83
CA LEU A 297 -17.85 -5.44 5.57
C LEU A 297 -18.34 -4.49 6.68
N ALA A 298 -18.87 -5.00 7.79
CA ALA A 298 -19.50 -4.17 8.83
C ALA A 298 -18.54 -3.16 9.49
N ASN A 299 -17.24 -3.49 9.54
CA ASN A 299 -16.20 -2.60 10.07
C ASN A 299 -15.55 -1.70 9.01
N THR A 300 -16.10 -1.65 7.78
CA THR A 300 -15.70 -0.71 6.74
C THR A 300 -16.50 0.59 6.87
N LYS A 301 -15.93 1.71 6.43
CA LYS A 301 -16.53 3.02 6.57
C LYS A 301 -17.45 3.31 5.38
N SER A 302 -18.67 3.76 5.65
CA SER A 302 -19.49 4.42 4.63
C SER A 302 -18.91 5.82 4.34
N TYR A 303 -18.59 6.10 3.08
CA TYR A 303 -17.96 7.36 2.69
C TYR A 303 -18.90 8.57 2.91
N ILE A 304 -18.43 9.56 3.67
CA ILE A 304 -19.05 10.89 3.78
C ILE A 304 -18.03 11.92 3.28
N PRO A 305 -18.25 12.56 2.12
CA PRO A 305 -17.28 13.50 1.57
C PRO A 305 -17.23 14.78 2.39
N LYS A 306 -16.11 15.02 3.08
CA LYS A 306 -15.68 16.38 3.47
C LYS A 306 -14.16 16.47 3.46
N THR A 307 -13.61 17.17 2.49
CA THR A 307 -12.26 17.76 2.63
C THR A 307 -12.09 18.99 1.75
N ILE A 308 -11.49 20.02 2.35
CA ILE A 308 -10.83 21.13 1.66
C ILE A 308 -9.38 20.68 1.47
N GLU A 309 -8.98 20.35 0.26
CA GLU A 309 -7.59 20.02 -0.04
C GLU A 309 -6.79 21.31 -0.26
N SER A 310 -6.04 21.74 0.75
CA SER A 310 -4.86 22.57 0.51
C SER A 310 -3.64 21.65 0.64
N PRO A 311 -2.88 21.38 -0.43
CA PRO A 311 -1.68 20.56 -0.32
C PRO A 311 -0.54 21.31 0.38
N VAL A 312 0.32 20.58 1.07
CA VAL A 312 1.61 21.13 1.57
C VAL A 312 2.45 21.54 0.35
N PRO A 313 2.99 22.78 0.28
CA PRO A 313 3.83 23.21 -0.83
C PRO A 313 5.06 22.31 -0.99
N SER A 314 5.40 21.95 -2.23
CA SER A 314 6.59 21.14 -2.55
C SER A 314 7.83 21.96 -2.93
N GLU A 315 7.65 23.24 -3.25
CA GLU A 315 8.70 24.15 -3.68
C GLU A 315 8.92 25.29 -2.67
N LYS A 316 10.13 25.86 -2.67
CA LYS A 316 10.53 26.98 -1.79
C LYS A 316 10.28 26.72 -0.30
N ILE A 317 10.51 25.47 0.11
CA ILE A 317 10.45 25.05 1.51
C ILE A 317 11.80 24.53 2.00
N LEU A 318 12.01 24.59 3.31
CA LEU A 318 13.08 23.90 4.02
C LEU A 318 12.43 22.89 4.97
N THR A 319 12.86 21.63 4.90
CA THR A 319 12.22 20.52 5.62
C THR A 319 13.19 19.84 6.56
N GLU A 320 12.71 19.51 7.76
CA GLU A 320 13.36 18.58 8.68
C GLU A 320 12.42 17.44 9.05
N THR A 321 12.99 16.32 9.49
CA THR A 321 12.25 15.13 9.90
C THR A 321 12.85 14.55 11.16
N SER A 322 11.99 14.11 12.06
CA SER A 322 12.34 13.37 13.27
C SER A 322 11.40 12.19 13.44
N GLU A 323 11.86 11.10 14.06
CA GLU A 323 11.03 9.93 14.32
C GLU A 323 11.38 9.28 15.66
N VAL A 324 10.41 8.58 16.24
CA VAL A 324 10.56 7.80 17.46
C VAL A 324 9.71 6.54 17.36
N ILE A 325 10.13 5.46 18.03
CA ILE A 325 9.33 4.25 18.20
C ILE A 325 8.82 4.21 19.65
N VAL A 326 7.51 4.07 19.80
CA VAL A 326 6.78 3.99 21.06
C VAL A 326 6.12 2.64 21.24
N HIS A 327 6.10 2.14 22.48
CA HIS A 327 5.51 0.86 22.86
C HIS A 327 4.02 1.00 23.25
N CYS A 328 3.20 1.53 22.35
CA CYS A 328 1.75 1.62 22.52
C CYS A 328 1.01 1.35 21.20
N ALA A 329 -0.31 1.17 21.28
CA ALA A 329 -1.14 1.01 20.11
C ALA A 329 -1.10 2.29 19.24
N LYS A 330 -1.24 2.10 17.94
CA LYS A 330 -1.20 3.19 16.96
C LYS A 330 -2.29 4.24 17.22
N GLU A 331 -3.45 3.77 17.66
CA GLU A 331 -4.58 4.60 18.06
C GLU A 331 -4.23 5.54 19.23
N ASP A 332 -3.59 5.01 20.28
CA ASP A 332 -3.20 5.78 21.46
C ASP A 332 -2.15 6.84 21.11
N ALA A 333 -1.12 6.45 20.36
CA ALA A 333 -0.10 7.37 19.86
C ALA A 333 -0.73 8.50 19.03
N PHE A 334 -1.65 8.18 18.13
CA PHE A 334 -2.33 9.16 17.29
C PHE A 334 -3.17 10.13 18.13
N LYS A 335 -4.01 9.61 19.04
CA LYS A 335 -4.87 10.42 19.92
C LYS A 335 -4.04 11.33 20.82
N PHE A 336 -2.96 10.82 21.40
CA PHE A 336 -2.06 11.59 22.27
C PHE A 336 -1.38 12.74 21.50
N ILE A 337 -0.77 12.45 20.35
CA ILE A 337 -0.03 13.45 19.57
C ILE A 337 -0.95 14.51 18.96
N SER A 338 -2.17 14.16 18.58
CA SER A 338 -3.15 15.10 18.00
C SER A 338 -3.96 15.88 19.04
N SER A 339 -3.93 15.47 20.31
CA SER A 339 -4.72 16.08 21.39
C SER A 339 -4.34 17.54 21.65
N ASN A 340 -5.34 18.36 21.97
CA ASN A 340 -5.15 19.73 22.44
C ASN A 340 -4.64 19.76 23.90
N ASN A 341 -5.12 18.84 24.74
CA ASN A 341 -4.81 18.81 26.17
C ASN A 341 -3.43 18.21 26.45
N GLU A 342 -3.02 17.23 25.63
CA GLU A 342 -1.74 16.53 25.81
C GLU A 342 -0.57 17.26 25.13
N LEU A 343 -0.84 18.19 24.20
CA LEU A 343 0.20 18.92 23.46
C LEU A 343 1.27 19.56 24.38
N PRO A 344 0.91 20.23 25.49
CA PRO A 344 1.87 20.77 26.45
C PRO A 344 2.72 19.71 27.17
N LEU A 345 2.29 18.44 27.21
CA LEU A 345 3.04 17.38 27.89
C LEU A 345 4.28 16.94 27.12
N TRP A 346 4.29 17.06 25.79
CA TRP A 346 5.41 16.60 24.97
C TRP A 346 6.15 17.72 24.23
N LEU A 347 5.52 18.84 23.92
CA LEU A 347 6.18 20.06 23.39
C LEU A 347 6.85 20.87 24.51
N LYS A 348 7.87 20.28 25.15
CA LYS A 348 8.66 20.92 26.21
C LYS A 348 9.78 21.81 25.67
N LYS A 349 10.29 22.67 26.55
CA LYS A 349 11.38 23.61 26.26
C LYS A 349 12.62 22.83 25.80
N SER A 350 13.22 23.26 24.69
CA SER A 350 14.49 22.70 24.23
C SER A 350 15.31 23.76 23.51
N GLY A 351 16.43 24.15 24.12
CA GLY A 351 17.25 25.26 23.64
C GLY A 351 16.47 26.58 23.74
N PRO A 352 16.49 27.43 22.69
CA PRO A 352 15.78 28.71 22.68
C PRO A 352 14.27 28.58 22.38
N ILE A 353 13.78 27.38 22.06
CA ILE A 353 12.35 27.18 21.77
C ILE A 353 11.60 26.94 23.08
N ALA A 354 10.64 27.82 23.35
CA ALA A 354 9.73 27.82 24.49
C ALA A 354 8.86 26.54 24.54
N GLN A 355 8.32 26.22 25.72
CA GLN A 355 7.39 25.07 25.84
C GLN A 355 5.95 25.52 25.56
N ALA A 356 5.15 24.63 24.97
CA ALA A 356 3.71 24.87 24.88
C ALA A 356 3.13 24.88 26.31
N LYS A 357 2.35 25.91 26.63
CA LYS A 357 1.72 26.12 27.93
C LYS A 357 0.24 25.73 27.89
N THR A 358 -0.49 26.27 26.92
CA THR A 358 -1.93 26.03 26.73
C THR A 358 -2.30 26.02 25.25
N VAL A 359 -3.45 25.42 24.93
CA VAL A 359 -4.03 25.37 23.58
C VAL A 359 -5.45 25.91 23.64
N GLU A 360 -5.77 26.90 22.80
CA GLU A 360 -7.11 27.46 22.65
C GLU A 360 -7.73 26.97 21.34
N ILE A 361 -8.97 26.48 21.38
CA ILE A 361 -9.70 26.13 20.14
C ILE A 361 -10.22 27.41 19.50
N ILE A 362 -9.87 27.65 18.24
CA ILE A 362 -10.38 28.78 17.45
C ILE A 362 -11.60 28.35 16.64
N LYS A 363 -11.55 27.17 16.00
CA LYS A 363 -12.59 26.70 15.10
C LYS A 363 -12.78 25.19 15.20
N GLY A 364 -13.88 24.80 15.83
CA GLY A 364 -14.34 23.41 15.97
C GLY A 364 -13.36 22.47 16.69
N PRO A 365 -13.77 21.23 17.01
CA PRO A 365 -12.85 20.23 17.54
C PRO A 365 -11.69 19.98 16.56
N TYR A 366 -10.46 19.84 17.07
CA TYR A 366 -9.26 19.67 16.24
C TYR A 366 -9.13 18.24 15.68
N ASN A 367 -10.15 17.78 14.97
CA ASN A 367 -10.28 16.43 14.41
C ASN A 367 -10.96 16.39 13.03
N PHE A 368 -11.14 17.54 12.38
CA PHE A 368 -11.64 17.64 11.01
C PHE A 368 -10.84 18.71 10.23
N VAL A 369 -10.81 18.57 8.91
CA VAL A 369 -10.07 19.50 8.04
C VAL A 369 -10.68 20.90 8.08
N GLY A 370 -9.83 21.90 8.26
CA GLY A 370 -10.20 23.30 8.47
C GLY A 370 -10.52 23.67 9.93
N ALA A 371 -10.33 22.74 10.88
CA ALA A 371 -10.32 23.07 12.30
C ALA A 371 -9.07 23.88 12.66
N GLN A 372 -9.18 24.79 13.63
CA GLN A 372 -8.09 25.70 14.00
C GLN A 372 -7.89 25.76 15.52
N ARG A 373 -6.63 25.84 15.94
CA ARG A 373 -6.24 26.05 17.34
C ARG A 373 -5.10 27.05 17.46
N LYS A 374 -5.03 27.75 18.59
CA LYS A 374 -3.90 28.60 18.97
C LYS A 374 -3.06 27.88 19.99
N VAL A 375 -1.76 27.78 19.76
CA VAL A 375 -0.80 27.25 20.74
C VAL A 375 -0.11 28.44 21.40
N ILE A 376 -0.19 28.53 22.72
CA ILE A 376 0.41 29.60 23.53
C ILE A 376 1.61 29.03 24.29
N PHE A 377 2.76 29.68 24.16
CA PHE A 377 4.02 29.28 24.78
C PHE A 377 4.24 29.98 26.14
N ASP A 378 5.12 29.42 26.97
CA ASP A 378 5.38 29.92 28.33
C ASP A 378 6.03 31.31 28.38
N ASN A 379 6.66 31.75 27.29
CA ASN A 379 7.21 33.10 27.11
C ASN A 379 6.18 34.13 26.59
N GLY A 380 4.92 33.73 26.37
CA GLY A 380 3.85 34.59 25.85
C GLY A 380 3.71 34.60 24.33
N ASP A 381 4.65 33.98 23.60
CA ASP A 381 4.51 33.80 22.16
C ASP A 381 3.37 32.85 21.80
N ASN A 382 2.85 32.96 20.57
CA ASN A 382 1.80 32.10 20.07
C ASN A 382 1.89 31.87 18.56
N ILE A 383 1.25 30.79 18.12
CA ILE A 383 1.06 30.41 16.73
C ILE A 383 -0.38 29.91 16.53
N THR A 384 -0.88 30.00 15.31
CA THR A 384 -2.16 29.40 14.91
C THR A 384 -1.91 28.19 14.03
N GLU A 385 -2.50 27.05 14.38
CA GLU A 385 -2.47 25.81 13.61
C GLU A 385 -3.83 25.53 12.97
N GLU A 386 -3.85 25.15 11.69
CA GLU A 386 -5.05 24.79 10.92
C GLU A 386 -4.88 23.39 10.32
N LEU A 387 -5.79 22.46 10.63
CA LEU A 387 -5.77 21.10 10.07
C LEU A 387 -6.01 21.12 8.56
N MET A 388 -5.10 20.50 7.81
CA MET A 388 -5.15 20.37 6.35
C MET A 388 -5.57 18.95 5.92
N SER A 389 -5.18 17.93 6.67
CA SER A 389 -5.63 16.54 6.50
C SER A 389 -5.81 15.89 7.87
N PHE A 390 -6.72 14.91 7.96
CA PHE A 390 -6.95 14.16 9.19
C PHE A 390 -7.32 12.72 8.86
N ASN A 391 -6.30 11.87 8.67
CA ASN A 391 -6.45 10.45 8.39
C ASN A 391 -6.28 9.67 9.69
N MET A 392 -7.39 9.46 10.38
CA MET A 392 -7.42 8.84 11.71
C MET A 392 -6.54 7.59 11.80
N TYR A 393 -5.60 7.61 12.75
CA TYR A 393 -4.60 6.57 13.06
C TYR A 393 -3.48 6.37 12.03
N ALA A 394 -3.52 7.04 10.87
CA ALA A 394 -2.48 6.93 9.86
C ALA A 394 -1.58 8.18 9.82
N ASN A 395 -2.18 9.37 9.79
CA ASN A 395 -1.47 10.64 9.70
C ASN A 395 -2.43 11.82 9.81
N TYR A 396 -1.87 13.00 10.06
CA TYR A 396 -2.56 14.26 9.88
C TYR A 396 -1.55 15.33 9.51
N SER A 397 -2.02 16.39 8.88
CA SER A 397 -1.20 17.54 8.53
C SER A 397 -1.87 18.83 8.92
N TYR A 398 -1.06 19.85 9.21
CA TYR A 398 -1.55 21.16 9.59
C TYR A 398 -0.61 22.26 9.11
N ARG A 399 -1.21 23.42 8.83
CA ARG A 399 -0.50 24.67 8.53
C ARG A 399 -0.32 25.45 9.82
N ILE A 400 0.87 25.97 10.03
CA ILE A 400 1.16 26.96 11.07
C ILE A 400 1.25 28.34 10.43
N ALA A 401 0.56 29.31 11.01
CA ALA A 401 0.57 30.72 10.61
C ALA A 401 0.50 31.63 11.84
N GLN A 402 0.52 32.95 11.61
CA GLN A 402 0.38 33.98 12.65
C GLN A 402 1.44 33.86 13.77
N PHE A 403 2.70 33.68 13.40
CA PHE A 403 3.81 33.66 14.33
C PHE A 403 3.92 35.00 15.07
N SER A 404 3.96 35.00 16.41
CA SER A 404 4.26 36.19 17.21
C SER A 404 5.77 36.41 17.40
N ASP A 405 6.53 35.33 17.35
CA ASP A 405 7.97 35.26 17.62
C ASP A 405 8.83 35.80 16.45
N PHE A 406 10.14 35.56 16.50
CA PHE A 406 11.07 36.00 15.45
C PHE A 406 10.83 35.34 14.08
N LEU A 407 10.18 34.17 14.02
CA LEU A 407 9.94 33.43 12.77
C LEU A 407 9.01 34.20 11.83
N LYS A 408 8.17 35.12 12.36
CA LYS A 408 7.32 36.00 11.55
C LYS A 408 8.09 36.84 10.54
N HIS A 409 9.38 37.10 10.78
CA HIS A 409 10.24 37.84 9.87
C HIS A 409 10.89 36.95 8.79
N LEU A 410 10.93 35.63 9.00
CA LEU A 410 11.63 34.68 8.13
C LEU A 410 10.67 33.88 7.24
N THR A 411 9.48 33.56 7.74
CA THR A 411 8.49 32.70 7.09
C THR A 411 7.09 33.32 7.05
N ASN A 412 6.27 32.92 6.07
CA ASN A 412 4.84 33.24 6.04
C ASN A 412 3.98 32.12 6.65
N ALA A 413 4.45 30.88 6.50
CA ALA A 413 3.76 29.70 6.93
C ALA A 413 4.76 28.56 7.11
N ALA A 414 4.49 27.72 8.10
CA ALA A 414 5.08 26.41 8.19
C ALA A 414 4.00 25.35 8.01
N TYR A 415 4.44 24.12 7.76
CA TYR A 415 3.59 22.97 7.51
C TYR A 415 4.16 21.81 8.30
N SER A 416 3.28 21.04 8.90
CA SER A 416 3.65 19.86 9.64
C SER A 416 2.83 18.66 9.21
N GLN A 417 3.48 17.50 9.18
CA GLN A 417 2.85 16.22 8.91
C GLN A 417 3.32 15.21 9.95
N PHE A 418 2.38 14.56 10.61
CA PHE A 418 2.63 13.41 11.47
C PHE A 418 2.21 12.13 10.78
N TRP A 419 3.03 11.10 10.90
CA TRP A 419 2.80 9.77 10.35
C TRP A 419 2.90 8.73 11.46
N PHE A 420 1.97 7.78 11.47
CA PHE A 420 1.87 6.73 12.47
C PHE A 420 1.83 5.38 11.77
N ASP A 421 2.75 4.49 12.12
CA ASP A 421 2.80 3.16 11.51
C ASP A 421 3.33 2.08 12.44
N THR A 422 2.86 0.85 12.21
CA THR A 422 3.27 -0.31 13.02
C THR A 422 4.58 -0.91 12.51
N VAL A 423 5.57 -0.97 13.39
CA VAL A 423 6.90 -1.58 13.16
C VAL A 423 7.17 -2.61 14.26
N LYS A 424 7.09 -3.90 13.93
CA LYS A 424 7.32 -5.02 14.89
C LYS A 424 6.55 -4.80 16.20
N ASP A 425 5.25 -4.60 16.07
CA ASP A 425 4.29 -4.47 17.18
C ASP A 425 4.41 -3.19 18.00
N LYS A 426 5.22 -2.23 17.53
CA LYS A 426 5.37 -0.90 18.11
C LYS A 426 4.88 0.14 17.14
N THR A 427 4.56 1.33 17.64
CA THR A 427 4.17 2.45 16.79
C THR A 427 5.37 3.33 16.51
N ARG A 428 5.70 3.55 15.24
CA ARG A 428 6.60 4.62 14.82
C ARG A 428 5.80 5.89 14.64
N ILE A 429 6.23 6.96 15.30
CA ILE A 429 5.73 8.32 15.11
C ILE A 429 6.81 9.06 14.33
N ARG A 430 6.48 9.49 13.12
CA ARG A 430 7.38 10.30 12.28
C ARG A 430 6.77 11.68 12.08
N TRP A 431 7.57 12.70 12.35
CA TRP A 431 7.20 14.09 12.28
C TRP A 431 8.04 14.80 11.22
N VAL A 432 7.37 15.28 10.18
CA VAL A 432 7.95 16.13 9.14
C VAL A 432 7.50 17.56 9.38
N TYR A 433 8.44 18.48 9.31
CA TYR A 433 8.17 19.90 9.49
C TYR A 433 8.86 20.70 8.39
N SER A 434 8.11 21.60 7.76
CA SER A 434 8.54 22.37 6.59
C SER A 434 8.24 23.84 6.79
N PHE A 435 9.21 24.70 6.51
CA PHE A 435 9.03 26.15 6.52
C PHE A 435 9.11 26.71 5.11
N THR A 436 8.17 27.60 4.77
CA THR A 436 8.38 28.53 3.64
C THR A 436 9.39 29.60 4.04
N TYR A 437 10.01 30.26 3.06
CA TYR A 437 10.88 31.41 3.32
C TYR A 437 10.48 32.62 2.48
N LYS A 438 10.56 33.81 3.06
CA LYS A 438 10.17 35.06 2.38
C LYS A 438 11.16 35.50 1.30
N ASN A 439 12.45 35.29 1.52
CA ASN A 439 13.52 35.72 0.62
C ASN A 439 14.82 34.91 0.83
N PHE A 440 15.86 35.21 0.07
CA PHE A 440 17.15 34.49 0.09
C PHE A 440 17.85 34.54 1.46
N LEU A 441 17.90 35.71 2.11
CA LEU A 441 18.50 35.84 3.44
C LEU A 441 17.71 35.05 4.49
N GLY A 442 16.37 35.14 4.44
CA GLY A 442 15.48 34.36 5.28
C GLY A 442 15.71 32.86 5.13
N ARG A 443 15.94 32.38 3.89
CA ARG A 443 16.32 30.98 3.63
C ARG A 443 17.62 30.59 4.34
N ILE A 444 18.66 31.42 4.31
CA ILE A 444 19.95 31.12 4.96
C ILE A 444 19.76 31.02 6.49
N VAL A 445 19.15 32.03 7.09
CA VAL A 445 18.93 32.09 8.54
C VAL A 445 18.07 30.92 9.01
N LEU A 446 16.97 30.64 8.31
CA LEU A 446 16.06 29.55 8.62
C LEU A 446 16.73 28.18 8.44
N SER A 447 17.62 28.03 7.46
CA SER A 447 18.39 26.78 7.26
C SER A 447 19.31 26.50 8.45
N LEU A 448 20.01 27.51 8.98
CA LEU A 448 20.86 27.36 10.16
C LEU A 448 20.02 27.05 11.41
N PHE A 449 18.89 27.74 11.58
CA PHE A 449 17.96 27.50 12.67
C PHE A 449 17.41 26.06 12.65
N LEU A 450 16.98 25.58 11.48
CA LEU A 450 16.51 24.20 11.30
C LEU A 450 17.57 23.17 11.69
N LEU A 451 18.80 23.38 11.20
CA LEU A 451 19.91 22.44 11.39
C LEU A 451 20.36 22.36 12.86
N PHE A 452 20.56 23.50 13.52
CA PHE A 452 21.19 23.56 14.84
C PHE A 452 20.21 23.57 16.01
N VAL A 453 18.99 24.08 15.80
CA VAL A 453 18.01 24.29 16.88
C VAL A 453 16.80 23.40 16.69
N TYR A 454 16.09 23.55 15.57
CA TYR A 454 14.76 22.99 15.38
C TYR A 454 14.78 21.46 15.36
N LYS A 455 15.73 20.86 14.66
CA LYS A 455 15.91 19.40 14.62
C LYS A 455 16.08 18.78 16.01
N LYS A 456 16.86 19.43 16.87
CA LYS A 456 17.08 19.00 18.26
C LYS A 456 15.80 19.11 19.08
N TRP A 457 15.06 20.21 18.92
CA TRP A 457 13.74 20.39 19.55
C TRP A 457 12.72 19.34 19.10
N MET A 458 12.62 19.05 17.79
CA MET A 458 11.72 18.00 17.29
C MET A 458 12.05 16.63 17.90
N LYS A 459 13.34 16.27 17.93
CA LYS A 459 13.81 15.01 18.54
C LYS A 459 13.51 14.95 20.04
N ASN A 460 13.75 16.02 20.78
CA ASN A 460 13.47 16.07 22.21
C ASN A 460 11.96 16.00 22.49
N SER A 461 11.14 16.67 21.67
CA SER A 461 9.68 16.63 21.81
C SER A 461 9.13 15.22 21.59
N LEU A 462 9.58 14.53 20.54
CA LEU A 462 9.21 13.12 20.32
C LEU A 462 9.74 12.19 21.42
N LYS A 463 10.91 12.48 22.01
CA LYS A 463 11.42 11.75 23.17
C LYS A 463 10.52 11.94 24.40
N ASN A 464 10.02 13.15 24.64
CA ASN A 464 9.08 13.42 25.73
C ASN A 464 7.75 12.71 25.47
N ALA A 465 7.24 12.76 24.24
CA ALA A 465 6.02 12.03 23.86
C ALA A 465 6.17 10.53 24.12
N LYS A 466 7.32 9.95 23.74
CA LYS A 466 7.65 8.56 24.06
C LYS A 466 7.63 8.31 25.56
N GLY A 467 8.26 9.16 26.36
CA GLY A 467 8.25 9.02 27.83
C GLY A 467 6.83 8.98 28.38
N VAL A 468 5.97 9.91 27.99
CA VAL A 468 4.56 9.92 28.45
C VAL A 468 3.79 8.70 27.97
N LEU A 469 3.94 8.33 26.70
CA LEU A 469 3.24 7.18 26.10
C LEU A 469 3.69 5.82 26.65
N GLU A 470 4.93 5.69 27.11
CA GLU A 470 5.49 4.44 27.64
C GLU A 470 5.43 4.37 29.16
N ASP A 471 5.59 5.49 29.85
CA ASP A 471 5.65 5.56 31.31
C ASP A 471 4.27 5.90 31.93
N GLY A 472 3.21 6.10 31.13
CA GLY A 472 1.96 6.73 31.60
C GLY A 472 0.67 6.45 30.83
N ALA A 473 0.25 5.19 30.77
CA ALA A 473 -1.13 4.84 31.15
C ALA A 473 -1.03 4.09 32.49
N SER A 474 -0.76 4.84 33.55
CA SER A 474 -0.86 4.37 34.94
C SER A 474 -2.08 4.99 35.60
#